data_AF-A0A3D2N0B0-F1
#
_entry.id   AF-A0A3D2N0B0-F1
#
_cell.length_a   1.000
_cell.length_b   1.000
_cell.length_c   1.000
_cell.angle_alpha   90.00
_cell.angle_beta   90.00
_cell.angle_gamma   90.00
#
_symmetry.space_group_name_H-M   'P 1'
#
loop_
_entity.id
_entity.type
_entity.pdbx_description
1 polymer ?
#
loop_
_entity_poly.entity_id
_entity_poly.type
_entity_poly.pdbx_seq_one_letter_code
_entity_poly.pdbx_strand_id
1 'polypeptide(L)'
;GNDTIVVYFSATGTTKGVAERIASAENADIFELIPAEPYTEADLDWNDSNSRTTLEMNDPDVRPAIANDTVDLEGYETVYIGYPIWWG
;
A
#
# COMPACT_ATOMS: atom_id res chain seq x y z
N GLY A 1 2.71 -15.45 17.75
CA GLY A 1 2.22 -15.21 16.39
C GLY A 1 3.36 -15.53 15.45
N ASN A 2 3.24 -15.15 14.18
CA ASN A 2 4.45 -14.98 13.39
C ASN A 2 5.11 -13.67 13.85
N ASP A 3 6.44 -13.61 13.89
CA ASP A 3 7.16 -12.39 14.33
C ASP A 3 7.38 -11.41 13.17
N THR A 4 6.85 -11.74 11.99
CA THR A 4 6.96 -10.98 10.75
C THR A 4 5.58 -10.67 10.18
N ILE A 5 5.40 -9.44 9.70
CA ILE A 5 4.22 -9.00 8.96
C ILE A 5 4.59 -8.31 7.65
N VAL A 6 3.78 -8.54 6.61
CA VAL A 6 3.84 -7.84 5.32
C VAL A 6 2.64 -6.90 5.22
N VAL A 7 2.90 -5.60 5.32
CA VAL A 7 1.91 -4.53 5.13
C VAL A 7 2.03 -3.99 3.71
N TYR A 8 0.95 -3.93 2.94
CA TYR A 8 1.03 -3.44 1.57
C TYR A 8 -0.16 -2.60 1.11
N PHE A 9 0.09 -1.71 0.15
CA PHE A 9 -0.93 -1.06 -0.66
C PHE A 9 -0.82 -1.52 -2.12
N SER A 10 -1.95 -1.74 -2.80
CA SER A 10 -1.95 -2.10 -4.23
C SER A 10 -3.18 -1.53 -4.95
N ALA A 11 -2.95 -0.62 -5.90
CA ALA A 11 -4.02 -0.07 -6.73
C ALA A 11 -4.52 -1.05 -7.80
N THR A 12 -3.60 -1.81 -8.43
CA THR A 12 -3.90 -2.70 -9.57
C THR A 12 -3.57 -4.18 -9.31
N GLY A 13 -3.24 -4.53 -8.07
CA GLY A 13 -2.97 -5.91 -7.65
C GLY A 13 -1.55 -6.43 -7.90
N THR A 14 -0.68 -5.70 -8.59
CA THR A 14 0.71 -6.15 -8.82
C THR A 14 1.48 -6.28 -7.50
N THR A 15 1.43 -5.26 -6.64
CA THR A 15 2.07 -5.28 -5.32
C THR A 15 1.48 -6.35 -4.42
N LYS A 16 0.17 -6.57 -4.48
CA LYS A 16 -0.53 -7.64 -3.74
C LYS A 16 0.08 -9.02 -4.04
N GLY A 17 0.25 -9.35 -5.33
CA GLY A 17 0.84 -10.62 -5.72
C GLY A 17 2.29 -10.81 -5.25
N VAL A 18 3.05 -9.72 -5.05
CA VAL A 18 4.40 -9.78 -4.46
C VAL A 18 4.32 -9.94 -2.94
N ALA A 19 3.43 -9.20 -2.27
CA ALA A 19 3.23 -9.29 -0.83
C ALA A 19 2.80 -10.70 -0.41
N GLU A 20 1.88 -11.32 -1.14
CA GLU A 20 1.43 -12.71 -0.91
C GLU A 20 2.58 -13.72 -1.06
N ARG A 21 3.51 -13.48 -2.00
CA ARG A 21 4.70 -14.34 -2.18
C ARG A 21 5.68 -14.20 -1.02
N ILE A 22 5.93 -12.97 -0.56
CA ILE A 22 6.81 -12.71 0.59
C ILE A 22 6.21 -13.32 1.84
N ALA A 23 4.91 -13.08 2.09
CA ALA A 23 4.22 -13.64 3.25
C ALA A 23 4.28 -15.17 3.28
N SER A 24 4.10 -15.81 2.13
CA SER A 24 4.23 -17.27 1.99
C SER A 24 5.66 -17.77 2.22
N ALA A 25 6.68 -17.05 1.73
CA ALA A 25 8.08 -17.44 1.89
C ALA A 25 8.59 -17.29 3.33
N GLU A 26 8.17 -16.23 4.02
CA GLU A 26 8.61 -15.91 5.38
C GLU A 26 7.69 -16.49 6.47
N ASN A 27 6.61 -17.18 6.07
CA ASN A 27 5.51 -17.58 6.97
C ASN A 27 5.06 -16.38 7.84
N ALA A 28 4.82 -15.25 7.17
CA ALA A 28 4.48 -13.98 7.80
C ALA A 28 2.98 -13.71 7.74
N ASP A 29 2.51 -12.88 8.67
CA ASP A 29 1.16 -12.32 8.59
C ASP A 29 1.10 -11.29 7.44
N ILE A 30 -0.10 -11.05 6.91
CA ILE A 30 -0.28 -10.14 5.77
C ILE A 30 -1.42 -9.16 6.04
N PHE A 31 -1.19 -7.88 5.72
CA PHE A 31 -2.15 -6.81 5.94
C PHE A 31 -2.22 -5.88 4.71
N GLU A 32 -3.42 -5.70 4.16
CA GLU A 32 -3.69 -4.80 3.04
C GLU A 32 -4.17 -3.44 3.56
N LEU A 33 -3.51 -2.36 3.15
CA LEU A 33 -3.95 -0.99 3.36
C LEU A 33 -5.01 -0.64 2.32
N ILE A 34 -6.24 -0.41 2.78
CA ILE A 34 -7.37 -0.11 1.90
C ILE A 34 -7.61 1.41 1.93
N PRO A 35 -7.52 2.13 0.81
CA PRO A 35 -7.83 3.56 0.80
C PRO A 35 -9.32 3.79 1.09
N ALA A 36 -9.64 4.86 1.84
CA ALA A 36 -11.02 5.27 2.09
C ALA A 36 -11.79 5.55 0.79
N GLU A 37 -11.10 6.14 -0.18
CA GLU A 37 -11.58 6.32 -1.55
C GLU A 37 -10.73 5.48 -2.51
N PRO A 38 -11.28 4.40 -3.09
CA PRO A 38 -10.58 3.56 -4.05
C PRO A 38 -10.07 4.35 -5.25
N TYR A 39 -8.85 4.05 -5.70
CA TYR A 39 -8.27 4.68 -6.89
C TYR A 39 -8.95 4.16 -8.15
N THR A 40 -9.44 5.08 -8.97
CA THR A 40 -9.99 4.79 -10.29
C THR A 40 -8.92 4.80 -11.37
N GLU A 41 -9.23 4.33 -12.58
CA GLU A 41 -8.31 4.42 -13.72
C GLU A 41 -7.92 5.88 -14.03
N ALA A 42 -8.85 6.83 -13.87
CA ALA A 42 -8.58 8.25 -14.07
C ALA A 42 -7.66 8.84 -13.00
N ASP A 43 -7.79 8.40 -11.75
CA ASP A 43 -6.90 8.81 -10.66
C ASP A 43 -5.46 8.37 -10.89
N LEU A 44 -5.29 7.21 -11.52
CA LEU A 44 -4.01 6.57 -11.82
C LEU A 44 -3.38 7.05 -13.14
N ASP A 45 -4.03 7.97 -13.87
CA ASP A 45 -3.50 8.49 -15.12
C ASP A 45 -2.32 9.44 -14.87
N TRP A 46 -1.12 8.88 -14.96
CA TRP A 46 0.14 9.61 -14.81
C TRP A 46 0.43 10.60 -15.96
N ASN A 47 -0.32 10.56 -17.07
CA ASN A 47 -0.21 11.57 -18.13
C ASN A 47 -1.09 12.80 -17.86
N ASP A 48 -2.06 12.70 -16.96
CA ASP A 48 -2.87 13.83 -16.53
C ASP A 48 -2.26 14.51 -15.30
N SER A 49 -1.91 15.79 -15.44
CA SER A 49 -1.37 16.59 -14.36
C SER A 49 -2.39 16.88 -13.24
N ASN A 50 -3.68 16.65 -13.52
CA ASN A 50 -4.78 16.81 -12.58
C ASN A 50 -5.27 15.48 -12.02
N SER A 51 -4.68 14.35 -12.41
CA SER A 51 -5.04 13.08 -11.80
C SER A 51 -4.71 13.11 -10.32
N ARG A 52 -5.52 12.40 -9.53
CA ARG A 52 -5.36 12.35 -8.08
C ARG A 52 -3.95 11.91 -7.69
N THR A 53 -3.38 10.90 -8.35
CA THR A 53 -2.02 10.46 -8.04
C THR A 53 -0.96 11.50 -8.38
N THR A 54 -1.09 12.26 -9.47
CA THR A 54 -0.17 13.36 -9.78
C THR A 54 -0.28 14.49 -8.76
N LEU A 55 -1.50 14.85 -8.35
CA LEU A 55 -1.72 15.88 -7.32
C LEU A 55 -1.14 15.46 -5.96
N GLU A 56 -1.43 14.23 -5.53
CA GLU A 56 -0.91 13.67 -4.29
C GLU A 56 0.63 13.62 -4.29
N MET A 57 1.25 13.15 -5.38
CA MET A 57 2.71 13.01 -5.43
C MET A 57 3.46 14.35 -5.56
N ASN A 58 2.77 15.43 -5.94
CA ASN A 58 3.32 16.78 -5.92
C ASN A 58 3.19 17.48 -4.56
N ASP A 59 2.38 16.95 -3.64
CA ASP A 59 2.17 17.49 -2.30
C ASP A 59 2.74 16.54 -1.23
N PRO A 60 3.92 16.83 -0.64
CA PRO A 60 4.56 15.95 0.34
C PRO A 60 3.79 15.85 1.67
N ASP A 61 2.84 16.75 1.93
CA ASP A 61 2.03 16.77 3.16
C ASP A 61 0.72 16.02 2.99
N VAL A 62 0.38 15.57 1.78
CA VAL A 62 -0.86 14.82 1.54
C VAL A 62 -0.85 13.49 2.28
N ARG A 63 -1.96 13.15 2.93
CA ARG A 63 -2.15 11.87 3.63
C ARG A 63 -3.52 11.30 3.27
N PRO A 64 -3.62 10.50 2.18
CA PRO A 64 -4.88 9.87 1.79
C PRO A 64 -5.44 9.03 2.95
N ALA A 65 -6.74 9.17 3.21
CA ALA A 65 -7.39 8.45 4.30
C ALA A 65 -7.43 6.94 4.01
N ILE A 66 -7.30 6.14 5.07
CA ILE A 66 -7.34 4.67 5.04
C ILE A 66 -8.69 4.23 5.60
N ALA A 67 -9.33 3.26 4.94
CA ALA A 67 -10.67 2.76 5.28
C ALA A 67 -10.67 1.79 6.46
N ASN A 68 -9.62 0.99 6.59
CA ASN A 68 -9.50 -0.05 7.61
C ASN A 68 -8.71 0.44 8.83
N ASP A 69 -8.83 -0.33 9.92
CA ASP A 69 -8.14 -0.04 11.17
C ASP A 69 -6.63 0.07 10.98
N THR A 70 -5.99 0.85 11.84
CA THR A 70 -4.53 0.91 11.88
C THR A 70 -4.00 -0.48 12.21
N VAL A 71 -3.05 -0.96 11.41
CA VAL A 71 -2.39 -2.24 11.68
C VAL A 71 -1.75 -2.21 13.07
N ASP A 72 -2.10 -3.18 13.91
CA ASP A 72 -1.42 -3.38 15.18
C ASP A 72 -0.07 -4.04 14.91
N LEU A 73 1.00 -3.34 15.29
CA LEU A 73 2.37 -3.78 15.09
C LEU A 73 3.00 -4.32 16.38
N GLU A 74 2.26 -4.34 17.49
CA GLU A 74 2.78 -4.85 18.76
C GLU A 74 3.16 -6.33 18.65
N GLY A 75 4.42 -6.64 18.96
CA GLY A 75 4.93 -8.01 18.96
C GLY A 75 5.53 -8.51 17.65
N TYR A 76 5.48 -7.74 16.56
CA TYR A 76 6.25 -8.06 15.35
C TYR A 76 7.68 -7.51 15.45
N GLU A 77 8.66 -8.33 15.10
CA GLU A 77 10.07 -7.95 15.00
C GLU A 77 10.41 -7.39 13.61
N THR A 78 9.76 -7.92 12.57
CA THR A 78 10.01 -7.52 11.18
C THR A 78 8.73 -7.05 10.49
N VAL A 79 8.80 -5.88 9.87
CA VAL A 79 7.71 -5.31 9.07
C VAL A 79 8.20 -5.06 7.65
N TYR A 80 7.65 -5.80 6.68
CA TYR A 80 7.80 -5.49 5.27
C TYR A 80 6.72 -4.49 4.84
N ILE A 81 7.11 -3.44 4.12
CA ILE A 81 6.19 -2.44 3.58
C ILE A 81 6.24 -2.49 2.05
N GLY A 82 5.13 -2.85 1.43
CA GLY A 82 5.00 -2.97 -0.02
C GLY A 82 4.11 -1.87 -0.62
N TYR A 83 4.59 -1.21 -1.68
CA TYR A 83 3.82 -0.20 -2.40
C TYR A 83 4.21 -0.18 -3.88
N PRO A 84 3.30 0.23 -4.79
CA PRO A 84 3.68 0.54 -6.16
C PRO A 84 4.59 1.76 -6.19
N ILE A 85 5.54 1.78 -7.13
CA ILE A 85 6.36 2.98 -7.36
C ILE A 85 5.52 4.00 -8.12
N TRP A 86 5.27 5.14 -7.50
CA TRP A 86 4.67 6.32 -8.11
C TRP A 86 5.70 7.44 -8.10
N TRP A 87 6.04 7.97 -9.28
CA TRP A 87 6.92 9.14 -9.48
C TRP A 87 8.35 9.10 -8.89
N GLY A 88 8.86 7.93 -8.47
CA GLY A 88 10.29 7.72 -8.14
C GLY A 88 10.58 7.73 -6.65
#